data_AF-A0A0F9JTP4-F1
#
_entry.id   AF-A0A0F9JTP4-F1
#
_cell.length_a   1.000
_cell.length_b   1.000
_cell.length_c   1.000
_cell.angle_alpha   90.00
_cell.angle_beta   90.00
_cell.angle_gamma   90.00
#
_symmetry.space_group_name_H-M   'P 1'
#
loop_
_entity.id
_entity.type
_entity.pdbx_description
1 polymer ?
#
loop_
_entity_poly.entity_id
_entity_poly.type
_entity_poly.pdbx_seq_one_letter_code
_entity_poly.pdbx_strand_id
1 'polypeptide(L)' 'MASCVQCSSFIPAGQKTCSMCYGDPDHGRDGYYQEWIEDQRREEEQQQD' A
#
# COMPACT_ATOMS: atom_id res chain seq x y z
N MET A 1 1.10 10.21 11.78
CA MET A 1 0.96 9.88 10.34
C MET A 1 1.08 11.15 9.52
N ALA A 2 1.40 11.02 8.24
CA ALA A 2 1.55 12.09 7.26
C ALA A 2 0.64 11.82 6.04
N SER A 3 0.55 12.76 5.11
CA SER A 3 -0.13 12.58 3.83
C SER A 3 0.88 12.52 2.69
N CYS A 4 0.63 11.64 1.72
CA CYS A 4 1.42 11.53 0.51
C CYS A 4 1.42 12.86 -0.25
N VAL A 5 2.60 13.34 -0.62
CA VAL A 5 2.72 14.62 -1.37
C VAL A 5 2.20 14.56 -2.80
N GLN A 6 1.90 13.36 -3.33
CA GLN A 6 1.40 13.19 -4.70
C GLN A 6 -0.12 12.96 -4.75
N CYS A 7 -0.65 12.02 -3.97
CA CYS A 7 -2.08 11.68 -3.98
C CYS A 7 -2.84 12.09 -2.73
N SER A 8 -2.17 12.69 -1.72
CA SER A 8 -2.75 13.03 -0.41
C SER A 8 -3.24 11.83 0.43
N SER A 9 -3.04 10.59 -0.03
CA SER A 9 -3.34 9.39 0.77
C SER A 9 -2.57 9.38 2.08
N PHE A 10 -3.18 8.81 3.11
CA PHE A 10 -2.59 8.71 4.42
C PHE A 10 -1.41 7.73 4.43
N ILE A 11 -0.28 8.12 5.01
CA ILE A 11 0.95 7.34 5.07
C ILE A 11 1.62 7.45 6.46
N PRO A 12 2.50 6.52 6.85
CA PRO A 12 3.23 6.57 8.10
C PRO A 12 4.11 7.81 8.23
N ALA A 13 4.35 8.21 9.47
CA ALA A 13 5.30 9.27 9.76
C ALA A 13 6.71 8.88 9.28
N GLY A 14 7.40 9.82 8.62
CA GLY A 14 8.72 9.59 8.04
C GLY A 14 8.73 9.15 6.58
N GLN A 15 7.56 8.95 5.97
CA GLN A 15 7.40 8.82 4.52
C GLN A 15 6.84 10.10 3.91
N LYS A 16 7.22 10.39 2.65
CA LYS A 16 6.69 11.53 1.88
C LYS A 16 5.76 11.07 0.76
N THR A 17 6.02 9.90 0.18
CA THR A 17 5.26 9.30 -0.91
C THR A 17 4.73 7.93 -0.48
N CYS A 18 3.53 7.55 -0.92
CA CYS A 18 2.98 6.22 -0.72
C CYS A 18 3.57 5.23 -1.74
N SER A 19 3.46 3.94 -1.45
CA SER A 19 3.88 2.82 -2.31
C SER A 19 3.27 2.91 -3.71
N MET A 20 2.00 3.35 -3.84
CA MET A 20 1.35 3.57 -5.15
C MET A 20 2.04 4.61 -6.01
N CYS A 21 2.20 5.83 -5.47
CA CYS A 21 2.74 6.94 -6.23
C CYS A 21 4.24 6.77 -6.49
N TYR A 22 4.90 6.00 -5.63
CA TYR A 22 6.29 5.63 -5.84
C TYR A 22 6.44 4.46 -6.84
N GLY A 23 5.43 3.61 -6.97
CA GLY A 23 5.44 2.45 -7.88
C GLY A 23 6.17 1.23 -7.32
N ASP A 24 6.35 1.15 -6.00
CA ASP A 24 7.04 0.04 -5.32
C ASP A 24 6.19 -0.40 -4.11
N PRO A 25 5.66 -1.64 -4.11
CA PRO A 25 4.93 -2.20 -2.97
C PRO A 25 5.72 -2.24 -1.67
N ASP A 26 7.06 -2.36 -1.75
CA ASP A 26 7.95 -2.43 -0.60
C ASP A 26 8.38 -1.03 -0.11
N HIS A 27 7.98 0.03 -0.83
CA HIS A 27 8.27 1.40 -0.42
C HIS A 27 7.39 1.82 0.75
N GLY A 28 7.97 1.80 1.94
CA GLY A 28 7.35 2.34 3.13
C GLY A 28 7.75 1.63 4.42
N ARG A 29 7.02 1.90 5.50
CA ARG A 29 7.20 1.22 6.79
C ARG A 29 5.89 0.71 7.40
N ASP A 30 4.75 0.96 6.76
CA ASP A 30 3.44 0.48 7.17
C ASP A 30 3.15 -0.95 6.75
N GLY A 31 3.74 -1.42 5.64
CA GLY A 31 3.32 -2.68 5.03
C GLY A 31 1.87 -2.65 4.52
N TYR A 32 1.19 -1.50 4.56
CA TYR A 32 -0.22 -1.34 4.15
C TYR A 32 -0.46 -1.84 2.73
N TYR A 33 0.48 -1.54 1.83
CA TYR A 33 0.38 -1.99 0.44
C TYR A 33 0.67 -3.48 0.28
N GLN A 34 1.59 -4.04 1.09
CA GLN A 34 1.82 -5.48 1.12
C GLN A 34 0.56 -6.21 1.62
N GLU A 35 -0.06 -5.72 2.68
CA GLU A 35 -1.30 -6.27 3.23
C GLU A 35 -2.44 -6.23 2.21
N TRP A 36 -2.61 -5.10 1.49
CA TRP A 36 -3.61 -4.99 0.43
C TRP A 36 -3.36 -5.98 -0.73
N ILE A 37 -2.09 -6.18 -1.14
CA ILE A 37 -1.73 -7.17 -2.18
C ILE A 37 -2.03 -8.60 -1.71
N GLU A 38 -1.70 -8.93 -0.47
CA GLU A 38 -2.01 -10.23 0.11
C GLU A 38 -3.51 -10.48 0.19
N ASP A 39 -4.29 -9.44 0.51
CA ASP A 39 -5.75 -9.52 0.58
C ASP A 39 -6.38 -9.74 -0.80
N GLN A 40 -5.95 -8.99 -1.81
CA GLN A 40 -6.38 -9.22 -3.20
C GLN A 40 -6.05 -10.64 -3.69
N ARG A 41 -4.86 -11.15 -3.35
CA ARG A 41 -4.49 -12.54 -3.70
C ARG A 41 -5.41 -13.56 -3.03
N ARG A 42 -5.78 -13.34 -1.76
CA ARG A 42 -6.75 -14.20 -1.05
C ARG A 42 -8.14 -14.16 -1.68
N GLU A 43 -8.60 -12.99 -2.12
CA GLU A 43 -9.90 -12.85 -2.79
C GLU A 43 -9.93 -13.55 -4.16
N GLU A 44 -8.85 -13.46 -4.93
CA GLU A 44 -8.71 -14.15 -6.22
C GLU A 44 -8.71 -15.67 -6.07
N GLU A 45 -8.04 -16.20 -5.04
CA GLU A 45 -8.01 -17.62 -4.72
C GLU A 45 -9.40 -18.15 -4.31
N GLN A 46 -10.20 -17.36 -3.59
CA GLN A 46 -11.55 -17.75 -3.17
C GLN A 46 -12.59 -17.71 -4.30
N GLN A 47 -12.36 -16.95 -5.37
CA GLN A 47 -13.28 -16.89 -6.51
C GLN A 47 -13.09 -18.02 -7.54
N GLN A 48 -12.10 -18.90 -7.34
CA GLN A 48 -11.79 -20.01 -8.25
C GLN A 48 -12.26 -21.40 -7.76
N ASP A 49 -12.99 -21.48 -6.64
CA ASP A 49 -13.63 -22.70 -6.09
C ASP A 49 -15.16 -22.66 -6.28
#